data_AF-A0A535R1T4-F1
#
_entry.id   AF-A0A535R1T4-F1
#
_cell.length_a   1.000
_cell.length_b   1.000
_cell.length_c   1.000
_cell.angle_alpha   90.00
_cell.angle_beta   90.00
_cell.angle_gamma   90.00
#
_symmetry.space_group_name_H-M   'P 1'
#
loop_
_entity.id
_entity.type
_entity.pdbx_description
1 polymer ?
#
loop_
_entity_poly.entity_id
_entity_poly.type
_entity_poly.pdbx_seq_one_letter_code
_entity_poly.pdbx_strand_id
1 'polypeptide(L)'
;MAEEAGPHQVTTHWTALGGALRTGVAAVAWGAAGETEVFALHEDGQVWDRYWDGKSWHPWETLGGAFAGHPAAAARDADRIDVFAISTDGVLRHRWWDGTRWVEWRDVAGAPRGARAVSCVWSGARLDVFLWGTDGVLHYADLA
;
A
#
# COMPACT_ATOMS: atom_id res chain seq x y z
N MET A 1 -15.56 29.87 -7.22
CA MET A 1 -14.84 29.11 -8.26
C MET A 1 -13.40 29.56 -8.17
N ALA A 2 -12.57 28.89 -7.38
CA ALA A 2 -11.16 29.26 -7.24
C ALA A 2 -10.42 28.77 -8.50
N GLU A 3 -9.74 29.69 -9.17
CA GLU A 3 -8.93 29.46 -10.35
C GLU A 3 -7.70 28.63 -9.95
N GLU A 4 -7.49 27.46 -10.58
CA GLU A 4 -6.26 26.68 -10.37
C GLU A 4 -5.08 27.43 -11.00
N ALA A 5 -4.13 27.85 -10.16
CA ALA A 5 -2.96 28.63 -10.58
C ALA A 5 -1.87 27.72 -11.19
N GLY A 6 -1.64 27.86 -12.50
CA GLY A 6 -0.42 27.42 -13.20
C GLY A 6 -0.19 25.90 -13.28
N PRO A 7 0.86 25.45 -14.01
CA PRO A 7 1.20 24.03 -14.04
C PRO A 7 1.61 23.58 -12.63
N HIS A 8 0.91 22.58 -12.09
CA HIS A 8 1.25 21.89 -10.84
C HIS A 8 2.64 21.25 -10.94
N GLN A 9 3.70 22.00 -10.66
CA GLN A 9 5.05 21.45 -10.58
C GLN A 9 5.21 20.74 -9.24
N VAL A 10 5.50 19.44 -9.28
CA VAL A 10 6.01 18.72 -8.12
C VAL A 10 7.32 19.42 -7.71
N THR A 11 7.33 19.93 -6.49
CA THR A 11 8.25 20.97 -6.01
C THR A 11 9.73 20.55 -6.00
N THR A 12 10.62 21.51 -5.76
CA THR A 12 12.08 21.38 -5.87
C THR A 12 12.78 20.95 -4.56
N HIS A 13 12.05 20.67 -3.47
CA HIS A 13 12.63 20.30 -2.17
C HIS A 13 12.33 18.84 -1.80
N TRP A 14 13.31 17.97 -2.05
CA TRP A 14 13.23 16.54 -1.76
C TRP A 14 13.81 16.25 -0.37
N THR A 15 13.04 15.57 0.49
CA THR A 15 13.51 15.07 1.79
C THR A 15 13.68 13.56 1.74
N ALA A 16 14.85 13.06 2.10
CA ALA A 16 15.08 11.63 2.22
C ALA A 16 14.33 11.07 3.45
N LEU A 17 13.47 10.07 3.25
CA LEU A 17 12.79 9.35 4.33
C LEU A 17 13.60 8.17 4.88
N GLY A 18 14.85 8.02 4.46
CA GLY A 18 15.73 6.91 4.86
C GLY A 18 15.17 5.53 4.47
N GLY A 19 15.63 4.48 5.15
CA GLY A 19 15.29 3.09 4.86
C GLY A 19 16.26 2.41 3.87
N ALA A 20 16.27 1.08 3.86
CA ALA A 20 17.02 0.25 2.93
C ALA A 20 16.03 -0.44 1.98
N LEU A 21 15.50 0.35 1.04
CA LEU A 21 14.45 -0.11 0.13
C LEU A 21 15.04 -0.95 -0.99
N ARG A 22 14.42 -2.09 -1.28
CA ARG A 22 14.73 -2.94 -2.44
C ARG A 22 14.01 -2.44 -3.68
N THR A 23 12.68 -2.27 -3.58
CA THR A 23 11.82 -1.88 -4.71
C THR A 23 10.41 -1.53 -4.21
N GLY A 24 9.61 -0.87 -5.04
CA GLY A 24 8.19 -0.66 -4.81
C GLY A 24 7.87 0.31 -3.67
N VAL A 25 6.91 1.20 -3.93
CA VAL A 25 6.31 2.05 -2.90
C VAL A 25 4.81 2.11 -3.16
N ALA A 26 4.02 1.98 -2.10
CA ALA A 26 2.62 2.40 -2.07
C ALA A 26 2.48 3.56 -1.09
N ALA A 27 1.52 4.44 -1.33
CA ALA A 27 1.20 5.53 -0.42
C ALA A 27 -0.32 5.65 -0.32
N VAL A 28 -0.80 6.04 0.86
CA VAL A 28 -2.23 6.21 1.12
C VAL A 28 -2.45 7.39 2.05
N ALA A 29 -3.52 8.15 1.80
CA ALA A 29 -4.04 9.09 2.78
C ALA A 29 -5.10 8.36 3.62
N TRP A 30 -4.94 8.37 4.93
CA TRP A 30 -5.83 7.66 5.85
C TRP A 30 -6.61 8.59 6.78
N GLY A 31 -6.15 9.83 6.96
CA GLY A 31 -6.79 10.81 7.83
C GLY A 31 -7.41 11.98 7.07
N ALA A 32 -8.18 12.80 7.80
CA ALA A 32 -8.85 13.98 7.25
C ALA A 32 -8.00 15.27 7.31
N ALA A 33 -6.84 15.22 7.99
CA ALA A 33 -5.99 16.38 8.26
C ALA A 33 -4.62 16.27 7.59
N GLY A 34 -4.51 15.48 6.51
CA GLY A 34 -3.29 15.34 5.71
C GLY A 34 -2.35 14.23 6.19
N GLU A 35 -2.84 13.30 7.01
CA GLU A 35 -2.10 12.13 7.42
C GLU A 35 -1.94 11.15 6.25
N THR A 36 -0.73 10.61 6.11
CA THR A 36 -0.38 9.67 5.04
C THR A 36 0.44 8.53 5.59
N GLU A 37 0.41 7.40 4.91
CA GLU A 37 1.26 6.26 5.20
C GLU A 37 1.87 5.74 3.91
N VAL A 38 3.16 5.37 3.98
CA VAL A 38 3.89 4.76 2.88
C VAL A 38 4.30 3.35 3.25
N PHE A 39 4.27 2.48 2.25
CA PHE A 39 4.67 1.08 2.36
C PHE A 39 5.74 0.80 1.32
N ALA A 40 6.79 0.08 1.70
CA ALA A 40 7.87 -0.28 0.78
C ALA A 40 8.41 -1.68 1.06
N LEU A 41 8.92 -2.33 0.01
CA LEU A 41 9.66 -3.59 0.18
C LEU A 41 11.12 -3.27 0.47
N HIS A 42 11.61 -3.70 1.63
CA HIS A 42 13.00 -3.49 2.05
C HIS A 42 13.94 -4.60 1.52
N GLU A 43 15.24 -4.38 1.64
CA GLU A 43 16.30 -5.32 1.23
C GLU A 43 16.18 -6.69 1.90
N ASP A 44 15.60 -6.77 3.10
CA ASP A 44 15.30 -8.02 3.80
C ASP A 44 14.13 -8.82 3.19
N GLY A 45 13.41 -8.25 2.21
CA GLY A 45 12.25 -8.90 1.59
C GLY A 45 10.96 -8.77 2.41
N GLN A 46 10.94 -7.93 3.44
CA GLN A 46 9.75 -7.63 4.25
C GLN A 46 9.09 -6.34 3.76
N VAL A 47 7.78 -6.23 3.93
CA VAL A 47 7.09 -4.94 3.77
C VAL A 47 7.29 -4.14 5.04
N TRP A 48 7.67 -2.88 4.90
CA TRP A 48 7.79 -1.91 5.98
C TRP A 48 6.85 -0.74 5.73
N ASP A 49 6.32 -0.17 6.80
CA ASP A 49 5.50 1.02 6.81
C ASP A 49 6.19 2.19 7.50
N ARG A 50 5.79 3.40 7.11
CA ARG A 50 6.16 4.65 7.75
C ARG A 50 5.05 5.65 7.53
N TYR A 51 4.62 6.35 8.57
CA TYR A 51 3.50 7.28 8.46
C TYR A 51 3.85 8.70 8.88
N TRP A 52 3.09 9.64 8.31
CA TRP A 52 3.03 11.04 8.66
C TRP A 52 1.75 11.29 9.45
N ASP A 53 1.88 11.79 10.68
CA ASP A 53 0.76 12.03 11.60
C ASP A 53 0.12 13.42 11.48
N GLY A 54 0.39 14.14 10.39
CA GLY A 54 0.00 15.54 10.23
C GLY A 54 1.07 16.53 10.71
N LYS A 55 2.10 16.08 11.46
CA LYS A 55 3.14 16.93 12.05
C LYS A 55 4.56 16.44 11.81
N SER A 56 4.78 15.14 11.81
CA SER A 56 6.09 14.52 11.68
C SER A 56 6.03 13.13 11.05
N TRP A 57 7.13 12.74 10.40
CA TRP A 57 7.31 11.38 9.90
C TRP A 57 7.80 10.47 11.04
N HIS A 58 7.03 9.45 11.40
CA HIS A 58 7.41 8.43 12.37
C HIS A 58 8.52 7.52 11.84
N PRO A 59 9.19 6.70 12.67
CA PRO A 59 10.18 5.73 12.18
C PRO A 59 9.59 4.70 11.22
N TRP A 60 10.45 4.00 10.48
CA TRP A 60 10.04 2.81 9.74
C TRP A 60 9.74 1.66 10.70
N GLU A 61 8.64 0.96 10.48
CA GLU A 61 8.22 -0.24 11.20
C GLU A 61 8.07 -1.42 10.24
N THR A 62 8.32 -2.64 10.71
CA THR A 62 8.22 -3.84 9.85
C THR A 62 6.82 -4.44 9.96
N LEU A 63 6.20 -4.67 8.81
CA LEU A 63 4.98 -5.47 8.70
C LEU A 63 5.30 -6.95 8.45
N GLY A 64 6.58 -7.31 8.32
CA GLY A 64 7.04 -8.68 8.16
C GLY A 64 6.80 -9.28 6.76
N GLY A 65 6.77 -10.61 6.73
CA GLY A 65 6.49 -11.41 5.53
C GLY A 65 7.70 -11.63 4.61
N ALA A 66 7.45 -12.17 3.43
CA ALA A 66 8.48 -12.48 2.44
C ALA A 66 7.93 -12.20 1.04
N PHE A 67 8.31 -11.06 0.48
CA PHE A 67 7.68 -10.49 -0.71
C PHE A 67 8.67 -10.25 -1.85
N ALA A 68 8.12 -10.31 -3.06
CA ALA A 68 8.86 -10.08 -4.30
C ALA A 68 8.23 -8.95 -5.15
N GLY A 69 6.94 -8.70 -4.98
CA GLY A 69 6.21 -7.67 -5.71
C GLY A 69 6.12 -6.33 -4.97
N HIS A 70 5.70 -5.29 -5.71
CA HIS A 70 5.38 -3.99 -5.13
C HIS A 70 4.13 -4.09 -4.25
N PRO A 71 4.12 -3.44 -3.06
CA PRO A 71 2.90 -3.35 -2.29
C PRO A 71 1.88 -2.46 -3.01
N ALA A 72 0.60 -2.67 -2.71
CA ALA A 72 -0.48 -1.73 -2.98
C ALA A 72 -1.24 -1.48 -1.68
N ALA A 73 -1.68 -0.24 -1.46
CA ALA A 73 -2.41 0.10 -0.25
C ALA A 73 -3.60 1.02 -0.55
N ALA A 74 -4.63 0.89 0.26
CA ALA A 74 -5.80 1.76 0.24
C ALA A 74 -6.32 1.93 1.67
N ALA A 75 -6.90 3.09 1.97
CA ALA A 75 -7.49 3.37 3.27
C ALA A 75 -8.90 3.87 3.07
N ARG A 76 -9.78 3.45 3.96
CA ARG A 76 -11.15 3.98 4.04
C ARG A 76 -11.20 5.18 4.98
N ASP A 77 -10.47 5.07 6.08
CA ASP A 77 -10.40 6.02 7.20
C ASP A 77 -9.20 5.66 8.10
N ALA A 78 -9.02 6.39 9.20
CA ALA A 78 -7.90 6.19 10.12
C ALA A 78 -7.90 4.83 10.84
N ASP A 79 -9.06 4.16 10.87
CA ASP A 79 -9.22 2.86 11.51
C ASP A 79 -9.18 1.71 10.50
N ARG A 80 -8.97 2.01 9.20
CA ARG A 80 -8.90 1.00 8.17
C ARG A 80 -7.97 1.35 7.02
N ILE A 81 -6.82 0.68 7.04
CA ILE A 81 -5.79 0.71 5.99
C ILE A 81 -5.51 -0.74 5.59
N ASP A 82 -5.65 -1.05 4.31
CA ASP A 82 -5.44 -2.39 3.76
C ASP A 82 -4.21 -2.35 2.84
N VAL A 83 -3.30 -3.31 3.01
CA VAL A 83 -2.07 -3.46 2.22
C VAL A 83 -1.98 -4.86 1.61
N PHE A 84 -1.68 -4.89 0.33
CA PHE A 84 -1.54 -6.10 -0.47
C PHE A 84 -0.12 -6.22 -1.01
N ALA A 85 0.42 -7.43 -1.03
CA ALA A 85 1.71 -7.69 -1.65
C ALA A 85 1.77 -9.13 -2.19
N ILE A 86 2.54 -9.32 -3.26
CA ILE A 86 2.77 -10.64 -3.86
C ILE A 86 4.00 -11.26 -3.20
N SER A 87 3.80 -12.36 -2.49
CA SER A 87 4.86 -13.07 -1.78
C SER A 87 5.83 -13.77 -2.75
N THR A 88 6.99 -14.18 -2.23
CA THR A 88 8.04 -14.87 -3.02
C THR A 88 7.58 -16.20 -3.62
N ASP A 89 6.54 -16.82 -3.07
CA ASP A 89 5.86 -18.01 -3.60
C ASP A 89 4.71 -17.68 -4.60
N GLY A 90 4.59 -16.41 -4.99
CA GLY A 90 3.62 -15.92 -5.95
C GLY A 90 2.19 -15.77 -5.42
N VAL A 91 1.97 -15.86 -4.10
CA VAL A 91 0.63 -15.70 -3.51
C VAL A 91 0.34 -14.22 -3.26
N LEU A 92 -0.87 -13.76 -3.60
CA LEU A 92 -1.33 -12.46 -3.11
C LEU A 92 -1.66 -12.58 -1.63
N ARG A 93 -1.02 -11.77 -0.80
CA ARG A 93 -1.35 -11.66 0.62
C ARG A 93 -1.87 -10.28 0.96
N HIS A 94 -2.68 -10.24 1.99
CA HIS A 94 -3.36 -9.06 2.51
C HIS A 94 -3.11 -8.94 4.02
N ARG A 95 -2.83 -7.73 4.49
CA ARG A 95 -2.73 -7.31 5.89
C ARG A 95 -3.44 -5.97 6.03
N TRP A 96 -4.03 -5.70 7.19
CA TRP A 96 -4.75 -4.44 7.40
C TRP A 96 -4.60 -3.92 8.83
N TRP A 97 -4.72 -2.61 8.97
CA TRP A 97 -4.91 -1.90 10.24
C TRP A 97 -6.39 -1.98 10.64
N ASP A 98 -6.66 -2.39 11.88
CA ASP A 98 -8.02 -2.54 12.43
C ASP A 98 -8.45 -1.42 13.39
N GLY A 99 -7.73 -0.30 13.40
CA GLY A 99 -7.93 0.80 14.35
C GLY A 99 -7.12 0.65 15.65
N THR A 100 -6.59 -0.55 15.92
CA THR A 100 -5.81 -0.81 17.13
C THR A 100 -4.46 -1.45 16.83
N ARG A 101 -4.40 -2.32 15.82
CA ARG A 101 -3.18 -3.01 15.42
C ARG A 101 -3.23 -3.42 13.95
N TRP A 102 -2.06 -3.72 13.45
CA TRP A 102 -1.93 -4.47 12.21
C TRP A 102 -2.27 -5.94 12.42
N VAL A 103 -3.21 -6.45 11.63
CA VAL A 103 -3.55 -7.88 11.59
C VAL A 103 -2.52 -8.68 10.80
N GLU A 104 -2.30 -9.94 11.16
CA GLU A 104 -1.36 -10.81 10.45
C GLU A 104 -1.68 -10.96 8.96
N TRP A 105 -0.63 -11.16 8.15
CA TRP A 105 -0.76 -11.44 6.73
C TRP A 105 -1.61 -12.68 6.48
N ARG A 106 -2.52 -12.60 5.51
CA ARG A 106 -3.38 -13.70 5.07
C ARG A 106 -3.33 -13.83 3.57
N ASP A 107 -3.40 -15.06 3.09
CA ASP A 107 -3.56 -15.35 1.67
C ASP A 107 -4.93 -14.86 1.19
N VAL A 108 -4.97 -14.23 0.01
CA VAL A 108 -6.21 -13.85 -0.65
C VAL A 108 -6.70 -15.06 -1.46
N ALA A 109 -7.73 -15.72 -0.95
CA ALA A 109 -8.28 -16.92 -1.57
C ALA A 109 -8.78 -16.64 -3.00
N GLY A 110 -8.43 -17.53 -3.93
CA GLY A 110 -8.85 -17.43 -5.33
C GLY A 110 -8.04 -16.46 -6.21
N ALA A 111 -7.12 -15.69 -5.63
CA ALA A 111 -6.24 -14.82 -6.43
C ALA A 111 -5.30 -15.66 -7.33
N PRO A 112 -5.09 -15.25 -8.60
CA PRO A 112 -4.17 -15.94 -9.49
C PRO A 112 -2.73 -15.86 -8.95
N ARG A 113 -2.02 -16.99 -8.97
CA ARG A 113 -0.63 -17.07 -8.52
C ARG A 113 0.34 -16.44 -9.53
N GLY A 114 1.41 -15.86 -9.00
CA GLY A 114 2.51 -15.28 -9.76
C GLY A 114 2.18 -13.94 -10.41
N ALA A 115 1.11 -13.27 -9.97
CA ALA A 115 0.73 -11.96 -10.49
C ALA A 115 1.92 -10.99 -10.51
N ARG A 116 1.95 -10.11 -11.51
CA ARG A 116 3.05 -9.18 -11.78
C ARG A 116 2.89 -7.86 -11.05
N ALA A 117 1.66 -7.46 -10.78
CA ALA A 117 1.32 -6.23 -10.08
C ALA A 117 -0.03 -6.36 -9.39
N VAL A 118 -0.22 -5.57 -8.33
CA VAL A 118 -1.48 -5.39 -7.63
C VAL A 118 -1.78 -3.90 -7.50
N SER A 119 -3.07 -3.54 -7.54
CA SER A 119 -3.57 -2.21 -7.18
C SER A 119 -4.87 -2.39 -6.40
N CYS A 120 -5.21 -1.45 -5.53
CA CYS A 120 -6.44 -1.50 -4.77
C CYS A 120 -6.98 -0.10 -4.46
N VAL A 121 -8.26 -0.01 -4.14
CA VAL A 121 -8.92 1.25 -3.76
C VAL A 121 -10.13 0.97 -2.87
N TRP A 122 -10.33 1.81 -1.86
CA TRP A 122 -11.60 1.86 -1.12
C TRP A 122 -12.59 2.77 -1.88
N SER A 123 -13.77 2.24 -2.15
CA SER A 123 -14.90 2.96 -2.73
C SER A 123 -16.11 2.86 -1.79
N GLY A 124 -16.25 3.85 -0.90
CA GLY A 124 -17.23 3.80 0.18
C GLY A 124 -16.94 2.64 1.13
N ALA A 125 -17.86 1.68 1.21
CA ALA A 125 -17.73 0.49 2.07
C ALA A 125 -17.18 -0.75 1.33
N ARG A 126 -16.71 -0.60 0.08
CA ARG A 126 -16.15 -1.71 -0.71
C ARG A 126 -14.66 -1.49 -0.94
N LEU A 127 -13.87 -2.54 -0.80
CA LEU A 127 -12.45 -2.56 -1.17
C LEU A 127 -12.29 -3.31 -2.50
N ASP A 128 -11.88 -2.61 -3.54
CA ASP A 128 -11.62 -3.16 -4.86
C ASP A 128 -10.14 -3.51 -5.01
N VAL A 129 -9.84 -4.71 -5.55
CA VAL A 129 -8.48 -5.21 -5.78
C VAL A 129 -8.32 -5.67 -7.22
N PHE A 130 -7.25 -5.23 -7.86
CA PHE A 130 -6.93 -5.53 -9.26
C PHE A 130 -5.57 -6.21 -9.34
N LEU A 131 -5.45 -7.28 -10.13
CA LEU A 131 -4.20 -8.01 -10.35
C LEU A 131 -3.87 -8.14 -11.83
N TRP A 132 -2.63 -7.86 -12.19
CA TRP A 132 -2.10 -8.23 -13.50
C TRP A 132 -1.53 -9.65 -13.46
N GLY A 133 -2.24 -10.60 -14.05
CA GLY A 133 -1.89 -12.01 -14.06
C GLY A 133 -0.70 -12.34 -14.98
N THR A 134 -0.12 -13.52 -14.78
CA THR A 134 0.96 -14.06 -15.65
C THR A 134 0.46 -14.40 -17.06
N ASP A 135 -0.83 -14.65 -17.18
CA ASP A 135 -1.59 -14.82 -18.44
C ASP A 135 -1.72 -13.51 -19.24
N GLY A 136 -1.28 -12.38 -18.69
CA GLY A 136 -1.42 -11.07 -19.32
C GLY A 136 -2.80 -10.44 -19.14
N VAL A 137 -3.67 -11.04 -18.32
CA VAL A 137 -5.04 -10.59 -18.08
C VAL A 137 -5.12 -9.75 -16.81
N LEU A 138 -6.03 -8.77 -16.80
CA LEU A 138 -6.40 -8.02 -15.61
C LEU A 138 -7.52 -8.76 -14.87
N HIS A 139 -7.26 -9.15 -13.63
CA HIS A 139 -8.20 -9.80 -12.72
C HIS A 139 -8.72 -8.77 -11.71
N TYR A 140 -9.95 -8.95 -11.25
CA TYR A 140 -10.62 -8.08 -10.28
C TYR A 140 -11.31 -8.91 -9.20
N ALA A 141 -11.28 -8.43 -7.97
CA ALA A 141 -12.10 -8.91 -6.87
C ALA A 141 -12.49 -7.73 -5.97
N ASP A 142 -13.68 -7.78 -5.39
CA ASP A 142 -14.08 -6.92 -4.29
C ASP A 142 -14.08 -7.67 -2.95
N LEU A 143 -13.76 -6.92 -1.90
CA LEU A 143 -13.86 -7.34 -0.51
C LEU A 143 -14.90 -6.44 0.17
N ALA A 144 -15.90 -7.08 0.78
CA ALA A 144 -16.95 -6.43 1.56
C ALA A 144 -16.60 -6.36 3.05
#